data_AF-A0A7X2SVN3-F1
#
_entry.id   AF-A0A7X2SVN3-F1
#
_cell.length_a   1.000
_cell.length_b   1.000
_cell.length_c   1.000
_cell.angle_alpha   90.00
_cell.angle_beta   90.00
_cell.angle_gamma   90.00
#
_symmetry.space_group_name_H-M   'P 1'
#
loop_
_entity.id
_entity.type
_entity.pdbx_description
1 polymer ?
#
loop_
_entity_poly.entity_id
_entity_poly.type
_entity_poly.pdbx_seq_one_letter_code
_entity_poly.pdbx_strand_id
1 'polypeptide(L)'
;MPNLPPLSLYIHIPWCVQKCPYCDFNSHALKDEVPHVEYVQHLLRDLEIDLPLINGREVRTIFIGGGTPSLLSSSAMQMLMDGVRERLTLSPDAEVTMEANPGTVEAD
;
A
#
# COMPACT_ATOMS: atom_id res chain seq x y z
N MET A 1 -27.73 -4.78 14.21
CA MET A 1 -26.64 -5.27 13.33
C MET A 1 -25.46 -5.59 14.23
N PRO A 2 -24.77 -6.74 14.06
CA PRO A 2 -23.56 -7.00 14.83
C PRO A 2 -22.54 -5.87 14.60
N ASN A 3 -21.86 -5.46 15.65
CA ASN A 3 -20.83 -4.43 15.56
C ASN A 3 -19.65 -5.02 14.78
N LEU A 4 -19.36 -4.48 13.60
CA LEU A 4 -18.23 -4.94 12.79
C LEU A 4 -16.91 -4.52 13.46
N PRO A 5 -15.84 -5.32 13.34
CA PRO A 5 -14.53 -4.91 13.85
C PRO A 5 -14.05 -3.63 13.13
N PRO A 6 -13.10 -2.89 13.73
CA PRO A 6 -12.42 -1.79 13.07
C PRO A 6 -11.90 -2.18 11.69
N LEU A 7 -11.97 -1.27 10.73
CA LEU A 7 -11.50 -1.51 9.37
C LEU A 7 -10.02 -1.12 9.23
N SER A 8 -9.27 -1.98 8.56
CA SER A 8 -7.86 -1.79 8.23
C SER A 8 -7.67 -1.93 6.72
N LEU A 9 -6.78 -1.12 6.16
CA LEU A 9 -6.39 -1.19 4.75
C LEU A 9 -4.99 -1.79 4.64
N TYR A 10 -4.86 -2.88 3.89
CA TYR A 10 -3.58 -3.44 3.50
C TYR A 10 -3.30 -3.09 2.03
N ILE A 11 -2.13 -2.53 1.75
CA ILE A 11 -1.69 -2.21 0.38
C ILE A 11 -0.45 -3.04 0.07
N HIS A 12 -0.51 -3.79 -1.03
CA HIS A 12 0.53 -4.71 -1.42
C HIS A 12 1.44 -4.09 -2.49
N ILE A 13 2.76 -4.09 -2.26
CA ILE A 13 3.77 -3.68 -3.25
C ILE A 13 4.65 -4.90 -3.57
N PRO A 14 4.51 -5.55 -4.73
CA PRO A 14 4.99 -6.91 -4.94
C PRO A 14 6.46 -7.00 -5.39
N TRP A 15 7.21 -5.91 -5.45
CA TRP A 15 8.58 -5.92 -5.99
C TRP A 15 9.66 -5.99 -4.93
N CYS A 16 10.74 -6.70 -5.26
CA CYS A 16 12.00 -6.68 -4.53
C CYS A 16 13.13 -6.44 -5.53
N VAL A 17 14.23 -5.79 -5.12
CA VAL A 17 15.46 -5.69 -5.93
C VAL A 17 15.95 -7.09 -6.33
N GLN A 18 15.90 -8.01 -5.37
CA GLN A 18 16.14 -9.43 -5.57
C GLN A 18 15.20 -10.23 -4.70
N LYS A 19 14.66 -11.33 -5.23
CA LYS A 19 13.88 -12.27 -4.42
C LYS A 19 14.83 -13.12 -3.56
N CYS A 20 14.68 -13.04 -2.23
CA CYS A 20 15.44 -13.86 -1.31
C CYS A 20 15.02 -15.34 -1.44
N PRO A 21 15.96 -16.31 -1.38
CA PRO A 21 15.64 -17.73 -1.59
C PRO A 21 14.73 -18.32 -0.50
N TYR A 22 14.64 -17.66 0.65
CA TYR A 22 13.79 -18.04 1.77
C TYR A 22 12.44 -17.29 1.80
N CYS A 23 12.23 -16.31 0.90
CA CYS A 23 11.04 -15.46 0.93
C CYS A 23 9.85 -16.19 0.29
N ASP A 24 8.84 -16.47 1.11
CA ASP A 24 7.55 -17.06 0.71
C ASP A 24 6.46 -16.02 0.43
N PHE A 25 6.75 -14.73 0.66
CA PHE A 25 5.82 -13.65 0.35
C PHE A 25 5.52 -13.62 -1.15
N ASN A 26 4.31 -13.16 -1.46
CA ASN A 26 3.92 -12.88 -2.84
C ASN A 26 4.71 -11.67 -3.35
N SER A 27 5.93 -11.94 -3.81
CA SER A 27 6.86 -10.93 -4.28
C SER A 27 7.63 -11.44 -5.48
N HIS A 28 8.13 -10.51 -6.28
CA HIS A 28 8.81 -10.77 -7.53
C HIS A 28 10.10 -9.97 -7.57
N ALA A 29 11.17 -10.61 -8.04
CA ALA A 29 12.37 -9.90 -8.41
C ALA A 29 12.02 -8.93 -9.55
N LEU A 30 12.42 -7.68 -9.35
CA LEU A 30 12.23 -6.63 -10.33
C LEU A 30 13.03 -6.97 -11.60
N LYS A 31 12.38 -6.99 -12.76
CA LYS A 31 13.02 -7.28 -14.06
C LYS A 31 13.45 -5.99 -14.78
N ASP A 32 12.62 -4.97 -14.69
CA ASP A 32 12.75 -3.64 -15.31
C ASP A 32 12.42 -2.57 -14.26
N GLU A 33 12.35 -1.29 -14.59
CA GLU A 33 11.96 -0.26 -13.59
C GLU A 33 10.56 -0.51 -12.99
N VAL A 34 10.37 -0.05 -11.75
CA VAL A 34 9.05 -0.14 -11.10
C VAL A 34 8.08 0.76 -11.88
N PRO A 35 6.92 0.26 -12.32
CA PRO A 35 5.92 1.06 -13.01
C PRO A 35 5.14 1.93 -12.01
N HIS A 36 5.82 2.89 -11.38
CA HIS A 36 5.37 3.60 -10.19
C HIS A 36 3.96 4.18 -10.35
N VAL A 37 3.73 4.98 -11.40
CA VAL A 37 2.46 5.69 -11.62
C VAL A 37 1.35 4.75 -12.06
N GLU A 38 1.65 3.87 -13.03
CA GLU A 38 0.68 2.91 -13.57
C GLU A 38 0.19 1.96 -12.47
N TYR A 39 1.08 1.47 -11.61
CA TYR A 39 0.69 0.60 -10.51
C TYR A 39 -0.17 1.30 -9.47
N VAL A 40 0.17 2.54 -9.08
CA VAL A 40 -0.65 3.33 -8.17
C VAL A 40 -2.05 3.57 -8.76
N GLN A 41 -2.14 3.86 -10.06
CA GLN A 41 -3.44 4.00 -10.74
C GLN A 41 -4.26 2.71 -10.69
N HIS A 42 -3.63 1.55 -10.88
CA HIS A 42 -4.32 0.26 -10.73
C HIS A 42 -4.79 0.00 -9.30
N LEU A 43 -3.96 0.26 -8.29
CA LEU A 43 -4.34 0.11 -6.87
C LEU A 43 -5.53 1.02 -6.51
N LEU A 44 -5.51 2.28 -6.96
CA LEU A 44 -6.61 3.21 -6.71
C LEU A 44 -7.89 2.79 -7.46
N ARG A 45 -7.74 2.21 -8.66
CA ARG A 45 -8.87 1.67 -9.42
C ARG A 45 -9.49 0.46 -8.74
N ASP A 46 -8.68 -0.44 -8.20
CA ASP A 46 -9.16 -1.58 -7.41
C ASP A 46 -9.88 -1.09 -6.15
N LEU A 47 -9.32 -0.09 -5.46
CA LEU A 47 -9.97 0.51 -4.30
C LEU A 47 -11.35 1.10 -4.64
N GLU A 48 -11.50 1.78 -5.79
CA GLU A 48 -12.80 2.30 -6.25
C GLU A 48 -13.84 1.20 -6.43
N ILE A 49 -13.43 0.04 -6.95
CA ILE A 49 -14.30 -1.12 -7.14
C ILE A 49 -14.72 -1.69 -5.77
N ASP A 50 -13.83 -1.64 -4.78
CA ASP A 50 -14.06 -2.15 -3.44
C ASP A 50 -14.79 -1.19 -2.49
N LEU A 51 -14.95 0.09 -2.84
CA LEU A 51 -15.64 1.08 -2.00
C LEU A 51 -17.02 0.62 -1.45
N PRO A 52 -17.88 -0.08 -2.21
CA PRO A 52 -19.14 -0.60 -1.68
C PRO A 52 -18.97 -1.58 -0.52
N LEU A 53 -17.85 -2.31 -0.43
CA LEU A 53 -17.56 -3.28 0.63
C LEU A 53 -17.22 -2.62 1.98
N ILE A 54 -16.76 -1.37 1.92
CA ILE A 54 -16.35 -0.59 3.09
C ILE A 54 -17.57 -0.13 3.89
N ASN A 55 -18.69 0.14 3.19
CA ASN A 55 -19.96 0.56 3.77
C ASN A 55 -19.84 1.78 4.70
N GLY A 56 -19.05 2.77 4.29
CA GLY A 56 -18.85 4.04 5.02
C GLY A 56 -18.09 3.91 6.34
N ARG A 57 -17.47 2.76 6.64
CA ARG A 57 -16.65 2.57 7.83
C ARG A 57 -15.36 3.37 7.74
N GLU A 58 -14.98 3.95 8.86
CA GLU A 58 -13.69 4.61 9.03
C GLU A 58 -12.54 3.58 9.05
N VAL A 59 -11.47 3.88 8.32
CA VAL A 59 -10.21 3.11 8.35
C VAL A 59 -9.35 3.61 9.49
N ARG A 60 -8.94 2.69 10.38
CA ARG A 60 -8.11 3.01 11.55
C ARG A 60 -6.65 2.68 11.40
N THR A 61 -6.32 1.75 10.51
CA THR A 61 -4.92 1.41 10.24
C THR A 61 -4.69 1.20 8.75
N ILE A 62 -3.53 1.64 8.27
CA ILE A 62 -3.03 1.38 6.93
C ILE A 62 -1.69 0.69 7.08
N PHE A 63 -1.54 -0.48 6.45
CA PHE A 63 -0.27 -1.19 6.38
C PHE A 63 0.15 -1.38 4.92
N ILE A 64 1.34 -0.90 4.57
CA ILE A 64 1.92 -1.02 3.24
C ILE A 64 3.06 -2.03 3.32
N GLY A 65 2.92 -3.16 2.62
CA GLY A 65 3.87 -4.27 2.71
C GLY A 65 3.94 -5.11 1.44
N GLY A 66 4.59 -6.27 1.52
CA GLY A 66 4.63 -7.26 0.45
C GLY A 66 6.04 -7.65 0.07
N GLY A 67 6.55 -7.11 -1.03
CA GLY A 67 7.96 -7.19 -1.38
C GLY A 67 8.76 -6.13 -0.65
N THR A 68 8.88 -4.95 -1.25
CA THR A 68 9.66 -3.83 -0.72
C THR A 68 8.96 -2.52 -1.09
N PRO A 69 8.00 -2.05 -0.27
CA PRO A 69 7.29 -0.80 -0.52
C PRO A 69 8.20 0.42 -0.72
N SER A 70 9.36 0.45 -0.06
CA SER A 70 10.38 1.50 -0.22
C SER A 70 11.01 1.56 -1.62
N LEU A 71 10.70 0.63 -2.54
CA LEU A 71 11.05 0.75 -3.95
C LEU A 71 10.12 1.70 -4.72
N LEU A 72 8.94 2.02 -4.20
CA LEU A 72 8.06 2.99 -4.81
C LEU A 72 8.63 4.40 -4.59
N SER A 73 8.66 5.24 -5.64
CA SER A 73 9.15 6.61 -5.50
C SER A 73 8.30 7.40 -4.50
N SER A 74 8.90 8.40 -3.86
CA SER A 74 8.21 9.28 -2.90
C SER A 74 6.99 9.98 -3.53
N SER A 75 7.09 10.42 -4.79
CA SER A 75 5.98 11.03 -5.53
C SER A 75 4.83 10.06 -5.80
N ALA A 76 5.13 8.79 -6.10
CA ALA A 76 4.12 7.76 -6.29
C ALA A 76 3.48 7.32 -4.96
N MET A 77 4.25 7.26 -3.88
CA MET A 77 3.72 7.02 -2.53
C MET A 77 2.79 8.17 -2.09
N GLN A 78 3.16 9.42 -2.37
CA GLN A 78 2.29 10.58 -2.13
C GLN A 78 0.99 10.46 -2.94
N MET A 79 1.09 10.16 -4.24
CA MET A 79 -0.08 9.95 -5.11
C MET A 79 -1.01 8.85 -4.57
N LEU A 80 -0.45 7.74 -4.10
CA LEU A 80 -1.21 6.64 -3.50
C LEU A 80 -1.96 7.11 -2.25
N MET A 81 -1.26 7.77 -1.32
CA MET A 81 -1.85 8.18 -0.04
C MET A 81 -2.89 9.29 -0.20
N ASP A 82 -2.68 10.23 -1.13
CA ASP A 82 -3.69 11.24 -1.47
C ASP A 82 -4.92 10.59 -2.10
N GLY A 83 -4.72 9.68 -3.06
CA GLY A 83 -5.82 8.95 -3.69
C GLY A 83 -6.63 8.09 -2.71
N VAL A 84 -5.98 7.49 -1.71
CA VAL A 84 -6.64 6.78 -0.60
C VAL A 84 -7.48 7.75 0.24
N ARG A 85 -6.91 8.90 0.63
CA ARG A 85 -7.60 9.91 1.46
C ARG A 85 -8.80 10.54 0.75
N GLU A 86 -8.74 10.68 -0.57
CA GLU A 86 -9.87 11.16 -1.38
C GLU A 86 -11.04 10.19 -1.42
N ARG A 87 -10.77 8.88 -1.27
CA ARG A 87 -11.75 7.80 -1.44
C ARG A 87 -12.28 7.26 -0.11
N LEU A 88 -11.48 7.33 0.96
CA LEU A 88 -11.78 6.72 2.26
C LEU A 88 -11.83 7.75 3.39
N THR A 89 -12.70 7.50 4.36
CA THR A 89 -12.65 8.20 5.64
C THR A 89 -11.57 7.57 6.52
N LEU A 90 -10.49 8.30 6.76
CA LEU A 90 -9.43 7.90 7.68
C LEU A 90 -9.70 8.48 9.06
N SER A 91 -9.43 7.68 10.10
CA SER A 91 -9.45 8.17 11.47
C SER A 91 -8.43 9.29 11.66
N PRO A 92 -8.72 10.35 12.44
CA PRO A 92 -7.73 11.37 12.77
C PRO A 92 -6.48 10.80 13.46
N ASP A 93 -6.65 9.68 14.18
CA ASP A 93 -5.61 8.94 14.89
C ASP A 93 -5.19 7.66 14.15
N ALA A 94 -5.38 7.61 12.82
CA ALA A 94 -5.06 6.41 12.05
C ALA A 94 -3.56 6.08 12.11
N GLU A 95 -3.25 4.82 12.39
CA GLU A 95 -1.89 4.31 12.29
C GLU A 95 -1.55 4.04 10.82
N VAL A 96 -0.42 4.57 10.34
CA VAL A 96 0.08 4.30 8.99
C VAL A 96 1.49 3.73 9.10
N THR A 97 1.65 2.47 8.69
CA THR A 97 2.90 1.72 8.80
C THR A 97 3.32 1.21 7.42
N MET A 98 4.61 1.25 7.12
CA MET A 98 5.17 0.76 5.86
C MET A 98 6.42 -0.09 6.12
N GLU A 99 6.52 -1.22 5.43
CA GLU A 99 7.75 -2.00 5.37
C GLU A 99 8.78 -1.28 4.51
N ALA A 100 10.02 -1.18 4.99
CA ALA A 100 11.12 -0.61 4.23
C ALA A 100 12.35 -1.51 4.32
N ASN A 101 13.04 -1.69 3.18
CA ASN A 101 14.32 -2.38 3.16
C ASN A 101 15.44 -1.34 3.37
N PRO A 102 16.33 -1.50 4.37
CA PRO A 102 17.41 -0.55 4.65
C PRO A 102 18.29 -0.21 3.44
N GLY A 103 18.48 -1.14 2.49
CA GLY A 103 19.26 -0.91 1.27
C GLY A 103 18.54 -0.10 0.19
N THR A 104 17.30 0.33 0.44
CA THR A 104 16.45 1.08 -0.52
C THR A 104 15.90 2.37 0.10
N VAL A 105 16.37 2.75 1.28
CA VAL A 105 16.00 3.99 1.96
C VAL A 105 17.20 4.91 1.90
N GLU A 106 17.08 6.02 1.16
CA GLU A 106 18.01 7.15 1.30
C GLU A 106 17.34 8.22 2.16
N ALA A 107 18.11 8.82 3.06
CA ALA A 107 17.68 9.98 3.83
C ALA A 107 18.01 11.22 3.01
N ASP A 108 17.01 11.81 2.38
CA ASP A 108 17.10 13.17 1.83
C ASP A 108 16.97 14.22 2.95
#